data_AF-A0A5D3EC44-F1
#
_entry.id   AF-A0A5D3EC44-F1
#
_cell.length_a   1.000
_cell.length_b   1.000
_cell.length_c   1.000
_cell.angle_alpha   90.00
_cell.angle_beta   90.00
_cell.angle_gamma   90.00
#
_symmetry.space_group_name_H-M   'P 1'
#
loop_
_entity.id
_entity.type
_entity.pdbx_description
1 polymer ?
#
loop_
_entity_poly.entity_id
_entity_poly.type
_entity_poly.pdbx_seq_one_letter_code
_entity_poly.pdbx_strand_id
1 'polypeptide(L)'
;MSIKDSLAQVLHDHSITENLNAFLLPYSGHRIVAIMGGHALSRTDKMYRQVAVLSRSLTTMGYLMLSGGGPGAMEATHLGAWMAGRPDEEMDEALQILSAAPLFNDKGWLETAFEVMERFPSPKYDSLGIPTWHYGHELATPFATYIAKYFANSIREEGLLALAKGGIIYSPGSAGTMQEIFQDLAQNHYVSYEMSSPMIFLDKRYWTEERPVYPLLKDMSDSGKLNNILLTVTDTNEEAIEYIRTFTRTREQGQEGV
;
A
#
# COMPACT_ATOMS: atom_id res chain seq x y z
N MET A 1 17.60 10.57 24.38
CA MET A 1 16.57 9.59 24.74
C MET A 1 17.06 8.83 25.96
N SER A 2 16.28 8.73 27.03
CA SER A 2 16.68 7.97 28.22
C SER A 2 16.50 6.46 27.98
N ILE A 3 17.18 5.62 28.77
CA ILE A 3 16.95 4.15 28.72
C ILE A 3 15.48 3.79 28.96
N LYS A 4 14.79 4.56 29.82
CA LYS A 4 13.37 4.39 30.10
C LYS A 4 12.52 4.65 28.85
N ASP A 5 12.83 5.72 28.10
CA ASP A 5 12.11 6.05 26.86
C ASP A 5 12.36 4.97 25.79
N SER A 6 13.60 4.51 25.63
CA SER A 6 13.93 3.46 24.66
C SER A 6 13.25 2.14 25.00
N LEU A 7 13.23 1.72 26.27
CA LEU A 7 12.50 0.52 26.70
C LEU A 7 10.99 0.66 26.49
N ALA A 8 10.43 1.85 26.73
CA ALA A 8 9.01 2.12 26.50
C ALA A 8 8.64 2.06 25.01
N GLN A 9 9.49 2.60 24.12
CA GLN A 9 9.28 2.52 22.66
C GLN A 9 9.35 1.08 22.15
N VAL A 10 10.29 0.28 22.64
CA VAL A 10 10.37 -1.15 22.28
C VAL A 10 9.15 -1.92 22.77
N LEU A 11 8.70 -1.69 24.01
CA LEU A 11 7.50 -2.33 24.54
C LEU A 11 6.24 -1.92 23.76
N HIS A 12 6.16 -0.65 23.38
CA HIS A 12 5.11 -0.14 22.50
C HIS A 12 5.12 -0.88 21.16
N ASP A 13 6.24 -0.88 20.44
CA ASP A 13 6.34 -1.50 19.12
C ASP A 13 6.06 -3.00 19.17
N HIS A 14 6.52 -3.70 20.22
CA HIS A 14 6.17 -5.09 20.46
C HIS A 14 4.66 -5.29 20.63
N SER A 15 4.01 -4.44 21.42
CA SER A 15 2.55 -4.50 21.61
C SER A 15 1.79 -4.22 20.31
N ILE A 16 2.27 -3.29 19.48
CA ILE A 16 1.69 -3.02 18.16
C ILE A 16 1.83 -4.25 17.27
N THR A 17 3.01 -4.89 17.22
CA THR A 17 3.23 -6.10 16.43
C THR A 17 2.31 -7.25 16.85
N GLU A 18 2.12 -7.49 18.15
CA GLU A 18 1.22 -8.54 18.63
C GLU A 18 -0.25 -8.27 18.20
N ASN A 19 -0.70 -7.02 18.35
CA ASN A 19 -2.07 -6.64 17.95
C ASN A 19 -2.26 -6.66 16.43
N LEU A 20 -1.23 -6.26 15.67
CA LEU A 20 -1.20 -6.35 14.23
C LEU A 20 -1.33 -7.81 13.77
N ASN A 21 -0.54 -8.72 14.35
CA ASN A 21 -0.63 -10.14 14.04
C ASN A 21 -2.03 -10.69 14.34
N ALA A 22 -2.61 -10.33 15.48
CA ALA A 22 -3.97 -10.72 15.84
C ALA A 22 -5.03 -10.18 14.86
N PHE A 23 -4.91 -8.91 14.45
CA PHE A 23 -5.77 -8.27 13.45
C PHE A 23 -5.72 -8.99 12.10
N LEU A 24 -4.55 -9.50 11.70
CA LEU A 24 -4.35 -10.16 10.41
C LEU A 24 -4.79 -11.62 10.37
N LEU A 25 -5.04 -12.28 11.51
CA LEU A 25 -5.46 -13.69 11.57
C LEU A 25 -6.65 -14.06 10.66
N PRO A 26 -7.68 -13.22 10.48
CA PRO A 26 -8.80 -13.54 9.59
C PRO A 26 -8.45 -13.48 8.09
N TYR A 27 -7.32 -12.88 7.72
CA TYR A 27 -6.94 -12.65 6.33
C TYR A 27 -5.94 -13.71 5.86
N SER A 28 -6.22 -14.33 4.72
CA SER A 28 -5.20 -15.12 4.02
C SER A 28 -4.09 -14.20 3.52
N GLY A 29 -2.82 -14.59 3.67
CA GLY A 29 -1.68 -13.77 3.25
C GLY A 29 -1.77 -13.31 1.78
N HIS A 30 -2.24 -14.17 0.89
CA HIS A 30 -2.40 -13.86 -0.54
C HIS A 30 -3.58 -12.89 -0.85
N ARG A 31 -4.32 -12.47 0.17
CA ARG A 31 -5.39 -11.46 0.13
C ARG A 31 -4.96 -10.13 0.76
N ILE A 32 -3.72 -10.03 1.23
CA ILE A 32 -3.14 -8.79 1.78
C ILE A 32 -2.30 -8.13 0.68
N VAL A 33 -2.73 -6.96 0.21
CA VAL A 33 -2.08 -6.23 -0.89
C VAL A 33 -1.68 -4.86 -0.38
N ALA A 34 -0.48 -4.41 -0.75
CA ALA A 34 -0.02 -3.08 -0.38
C ALA A 34 0.20 -2.18 -1.60
N ILE A 35 0.02 -0.87 -1.41
CA ILE A 35 0.35 0.14 -2.40
C ILE A 35 1.45 1.04 -1.82
N MET A 36 2.54 1.14 -2.58
CA MET A 36 3.68 2.01 -2.32
C MET A 36 3.68 3.18 -3.31
N GLY A 37 4.11 4.34 -2.85
CA GLY A 37 4.16 5.52 -3.71
C GLY A 37 4.55 6.80 -2.99
N GLY A 38 4.76 7.86 -3.77
CA GLY A 38 5.21 9.15 -3.25
C GLY A 38 4.18 9.84 -2.34
N HIS A 39 4.66 10.36 -1.21
CA HIS A 39 3.88 11.21 -0.29
C HIS A 39 3.47 12.56 -0.92
N ALA A 40 4.18 13.00 -1.96
CA ALA A 40 3.98 14.29 -2.63
C ALA A 40 2.93 14.25 -3.76
N LEU A 41 2.27 13.11 -3.98
CA LEU A 41 1.24 12.98 -5.01
C LEU A 41 0.02 13.86 -4.68
N SER A 42 -0.37 14.74 -5.61
CA SER A 42 -1.53 15.62 -5.43
C SER A 42 -2.84 14.84 -5.48
N ARG A 43 -3.83 15.20 -4.64
CA ARG A 43 -5.21 14.66 -4.70
C ARG A 43 -5.90 14.92 -6.04
N THR A 44 -5.45 15.91 -6.82
CA THR A 44 -5.96 16.21 -8.16
C THR A 44 -5.23 15.47 -9.28
N ASP A 45 -4.20 14.69 -8.96
CA ASP A 45 -3.44 13.94 -9.95
C ASP A 45 -4.25 12.73 -10.46
N LYS A 46 -4.07 12.38 -11.73
CA LYS A 46 -4.71 11.19 -12.31
C LYS A 46 -4.26 9.91 -11.61
N MET A 47 -2.99 9.83 -11.20
CA MET A 47 -2.45 8.68 -10.48
C MET A 47 -3.10 8.56 -9.09
N TYR A 48 -3.44 9.67 -8.42
CA TYR A 48 -4.15 9.61 -7.15
C TYR A 48 -5.53 8.97 -7.32
N ARG A 49 -6.30 9.42 -8.32
CA ARG A 49 -7.58 8.79 -8.67
C ARG A 49 -7.41 7.33 -9.05
N GLN A 50 -6.39 7.01 -9.83
CA GLN A 50 -6.10 5.64 -10.27
C GLN A 50 -5.88 4.71 -9.07
N VAL A 51 -5.00 5.10 -8.14
CA VAL A 51 -4.72 4.36 -6.91
C VAL A 51 -5.97 4.19 -6.05
N ALA A 52 -6.76 5.26 -5.88
CA ALA A 52 -7.97 5.19 -5.06
C ALA A 52 -9.03 4.28 -5.66
N VAL A 53 -9.25 4.33 -6.98
CA VAL A 53 -10.18 3.42 -7.68
C VAL A 53 -9.69 1.96 -7.66
N LEU A 54 -8.38 1.75 -7.82
CA LEU A 54 -7.76 0.42 -7.73
C LEU A 54 -7.97 -0.20 -6.36
N SER A 55 -7.64 0.56 -5.30
CA SER A 55 -7.82 0.14 -3.91
C SER A 55 -9.29 -0.14 -3.60
N ARG A 56 -10.22 0.75 -3.99
CA ARG A 56 -11.67 0.53 -3.86
C ARG A 56 -12.12 -0.80 -4.46
N SER A 57 -11.63 -1.11 -5.65
CA SER A 57 -11.99 -2.32 -6.38
C SER A 57 -11.46 -3.58 -5.69
N LEU A 58 -10.18 -3.58 -5.31
CA LEU A 58 -9.57 -4.70 -4.58
C LEU A 58 -10.23 -4.92 -3.21
N THR A 59 -10.47 -3.86 -2.44
CA THR A 59 -11.18 -3.96 -1.15
C THR A 59 -12.58 -4.53 -1.32
N THR A 60 -13.33 -4.11 -2.34
CA THR A 60 -14.66 -4.66 -2.63
C THR A 60 -14.62 -6.16 -2.94
N MET A 61 -13.49 -6.65 -3.48
CA MET A 61 -13.24 -8.07 -3.77
C MET A 61 -12.69 -8.87 -2.56
N GLY A 62 -12.61 -8.25 -1.38
CA GLY A 62 -12.18 -8.89 -0.13
C GLY A 62 -10.67 -8.89 0.10
N TYR A 63 -9.92 -8.03 -0.59
CA TYR A 63 -8.51 -7.80 -0.28
C TYR A 63 -8.36 -6.79 0.85
N LEU A 64 -7.45 -7.04 1.79
CA LEU A 64 -7.03 -6.07 2.78
C LEU A 64 -5.96 -5.17 2.16
N MET A 65 -6.23 -3.86 2.12
CA MET A 65 -5.32 -2.88 1.54
C MET A 65 -4.42 -2.26 2.60
N LEU A 66 -3.12 -2.32 2.35
CA LEU A 66 -2.06 -1.79 3.21
C LEU A 66 -1.36 -0.61 2.53
N SER A 67 -0.91 0.34 3.33
CA SER A 67 0.07 1.32 2.89
C SER A 67 0.89 1.84 4.07
N GLY A 68 1.89 2.66 3.76
CA GLY A 68 2.65 3.38 4.76
C GLY A 68 1.85 4.38 5.60
N GLY A 69 0.59 4.67 5.23
CA GLY A 69 -0.34 5.46 6.02
C GLY A 69 -0.13 6.97 5.97
N GLY A 70 0.73 7.48 5.08
CA GLY A 70 0.96 8.92 4.88
C GLY A 70 0.05 9.55 3.81
N PRO A 71 0.37 10.77 3.32
CA PRO A 71 -0.35 11.45 2.25
C PRO A 71 -0.06 10.85 0.86
N GLY A 72 -0.67 11.41 -0.18
CA GLY A 72 -0.40 11.03 -1.57
C GLY A 72 -0.95 9.64 -1.92
N ALA A 73 -0.13 8.79 -2.54
CA ALA A 73 -0.56 7.44 -2.95
C ALA A 73 -1.02 6.57 -1.76
N MET A 74 -0.39 6.76 -0.59
CA MET A 74 -0.77 6.08 0.65
C MET A 74 -2.18 6.49 1.09
N GLU A 75 -2.46 7.79 1.09
CA GLU A 75 -3.81 8.31 1.38
C GLU A 75 -4.83 7.82 0.36
N ALA A 76 -4.53 7.88 -0.94
CA ALA A 76 -5.41 7.41 -2.00
C ALA A 76 -5.80 5.93 -1.79
N THR A 77 -4.86 5.10 -1.32
CA THR A 77 -5.11 3.70 -0.98
C THR A 77 -6.20 3.57 0.09
N HIS A 78 -6.10 4.36 1.15
CA HIS A 78 -7.07 4.31 2.25
C HIS A 78 -8.40 4.98 1.90
N LEU A 79 -8.41 6.06 1.12
CA LEU A 79 -9.63 6.64 0.55
C LEU A 79 -10.38 5.60 -0.28
N GLY A 80 -9.67 4.87 -1.15
CA GLY A 80 -10.26 3.81 -1.96
C GLY A 80 -10.94 2.74 -1.11
N ALA A 81 -10.24 2.24 -0.09
CA ALA A 81 -10.78 1.25 0.83
C ALA A 81 -11.98 1.79 1.64
N TRP A 82 -11.92 3.04 2.09
CA TRP A 82 -13.03 3.72 2.78
C TRP A 82 -14.29 3.80 1.90
N MET A 83 -14.10 4.02 0.59
CA MET A 83 -15.17 4.11 -0.41
C MET A 83 -15.57 2.75 -1.01
N ALA A 84 -15.01 1.64 -0.53
CA ALA A 84 -15.31 0.31 -1.05
C ALA A 84 -16.79 -0.08 -0.88
N GLY A 85 -17.38 -0.60 -1.96
CA GLY A 85 -18.81 -0.93 -2.04
C GLY A 85 -19.75 0.26 -2.31
N ARG A 86 -19.26 1.50 -2.35
CA ARG A 86 -20.03 2.69 -2.76
C ARG A 86 -20.02 2.82 -4.30
N PRO A 87 -20.99 3.51 -4.93
CA PRO A 87 -21.03 3.69 -6.37
C PRO A 87 -19.97 4.70 -6.86
N ASP A 88 -19.74 4.75 -8.18
CA ASP A 88 -18.68 5.58 -8.79
C ASP A 88 -18.95 7.09 -8.59
N GLU A 89 -20.23 7.49 -8.58
CA GLU A 89 -20.63 8.87 -8.37
C GLU A 89 -20.23 9.39 -6.98
N GLU A 90 -20.33 8.56 -5.93
CA GLU A 90 -19.89 8.92 -4.58
C GLU A 90 -18.36 9.02 -4.50
N MET A 91 -17.63 8.19 -5.25
CA MET A 91 -16.18 8.27 -5.36
C MET A 91 -15.74 9.58 -6.00
N ASP A 92 -16.41 9.99 -7.09
CA ASP A 92 -16.14 11.25 -7.76
C ASP A 92 -16.50 12.46 -6.87
N GLU A 93 -17.58 12.40 -6.10
CA GLU A 93 -17.94 13.42 -5.10
C GLU A 93 -16.85 13.54 -4.01
N ALA A 94 -16.36 12.42 -3.47
CA ALA A 94 -15.28 12.42 -2.48
C ALA A 94 -14.00 13.06 -3.05
N LEU A 95 -13.58 12.69 -4.26
CA LEU A 95 -12.42 13.29 -4.93
C LEU A 95 -12.62 14.80 -5.18
N GLN A 96 -13.84 15.21 -5.51
CA GLN A 96 -14.17 16.62 -5.72
C GLN A 96 -14.04 17.44 -4.41
N ILE A 97 -14.46 16.90 -3.26
CA ILE A 97 -14.25 17.55 -1.95
C ILE A 97 -12.75 17.70 -1.67
N LEU A 98 -11.98 16.63 -1.83
CA LEU A 98 -10.54 16.61 -1.57
C LEU A 98 -9.74 17.55 -2.48
N SER A 99 -10.25 17.84 -3.68
CA SER A 99 -9.62 18.75 -4.65
C SER A 99 -9.45 20.18 -4.13
N ALA A 100 -10.19 20.59 -3.09
CA ALA A 100 -10.07 21.91 -2.47
C ALA A 100 -8.76 22.11 -1.68
N ALA A 101 -8.10 21.02 -1.29
CA ALA A 101 -6.80 21.01 -0.62
C ALA A 101 -5.92 19.90 -1.22
N PRO A 102 -5.36 20.13 -2.42
CA PRO A 102 -4.68 19.09 -3.20
C PRO A 102 -3.41 18.53 -2.58
N LEU A 103 -2.67 19.33 -1.81
CA LEU A 103 -1.37 18.97 -1.24
C LEU A 103 -1.46 18.78 0.28
N PHE A 104 -0.60 17.91 0.82
CA PHE A 104 -0.60 17.57 2.25
C PHE A 104 -0.29 18.75 3.19
N ASN A 105 0.37 19.79 2.67
CA ASN A 105 0.71 21.00 3.40
C ASN A 105 -0.30 22.13 3.18
N ASP A 106 -1.39 21.89 2.44
CA ASP A 106 -2.48 22.84 2.33
C ASP A 106 -3.25 22.91 3.65
N LYS A 107 -3.60 24.13 4.05
CA LYS A 107 -4.27 24.39 5.34
C LYS A 107 -5.56 23.57 5.53
N GLY A 108 -6.28 23.26 4.45
CA GLY A 108 -7.54 22.51 4.47
C GLY A 108 -7.42 21.00 4.23
N TRP A 109 -6.19 20.45 4.21
CA TRP A 109 -5.97 19.05 3.81
C TRP A 109 -6.69 18.07 4.75
N LEU A 110 -6.65 18.32 6.06
CA LEU A 110 -7.29 17.45 7.05
C LEU A 110 -8.81 17.72 7.12
N GLU A 111 -9.21 18.98 7.04
CA GLU A 111 -10.61 19.40 7.08
C GLU A 111 -11.42 18.79 5.93
N THR A 112 -10.88 18.84 4.70
CA THR A 112 -11.52 18.22 3.53
C THR A 112 -11.60 16.70 3.65
N ALA A 113 -10.64 16.06 4.31
CA ALA A 113 -10.70 14.63 4.54
C ALA A 113 -11.78 14.25 5.58
N PHE A 114 -11.91 15.04 6.65
CA PHE A 114 -13.00 14.86 7.60
C PHE A 114 -14.37 15.15 6.98
N GLU A 115 -14.48 16.13 6.08
CA GLU A 115 -15.71 16.38 5.33
C GLU A 115 -16.12 15.14 4.51
N VAL A 116 -15.17 14.48 3.83
CA VAL A 116 -15.43 13.20 3.14
C VAL A 116 -15.89 12.12 4.13
N MET A 117 -15.24 11.97 5.29
CA MET A 117 -15.62 10.96 6.28
C MET A 117 -17.01 11.21 6.88
N GLU A 118 -17.37 12.46 7.13
CA GLU A 118 -18.70 12.87 7.61
C GLU A 118 -19.77 12.65 6.54
N ARG A 119 -19.44 12.91 5.28
CA ARG A 119 -20.33 12.69 4.13
C ARG A 119 -20.55 11.21 3.83
N PHE A 120 -19.50 10.40 3.96
CA PHE A 120 -19.49 8.96 3.66
C PHE A 120 -19.09 8.15 4.90
N PRO A 121 -19.89 8.17 5.97
CA PRO A 121 -19.53 7.53 7.25
C PRO A 121 -19.61 6.01 7.17
N SER A 122 -19.10 5.35 8.21
CA SER A 122 -19.22 3.89 8.42
C SER A 122 -18.68 3.06 7.26
N PRO A 123 -17.35 3.02 7.05
CA PRO A 123 -16.76 2.17 6.03
C PRO A 123 -17.12 0.70 6.30
N LYS A 124 -17.46 -0.03 5.23
CA LYS A 124 -17.87 -1.45 5.32
C LYS A 124 -16.69 -2.40 5.47
N TYR A 125 -15.49 -1.95 5.08
CA TYR A 125 -14.29 -2.76 4.95
C TYR A 125 -13.13 -2.13 5.70
N ASP A 126 -12.16 -2.95 6.05
CA ASP A 126 -10.96 -2.50 6.74
C ASP A 126 -9.83 -2.15 5.78
N SER A 127 -8.97 -1.23 6.21
CA SER A 127 -7.64 -1.00 5.64
C SER A 127 -6.65 -0.70 6.76
N LEU A 128 -5.37 -0.98 6.50
CA LEU A 128 -4.33 -0.89 7.52
C LEU A 128 -3.22 0.07 7.09
N GLY A 129 -3.14 1.21 7.78
CA GLY A 129 -2.00 2.12 7.65
C GLY A 129 -0.90 1.74 8.63
N ILE A 130 0.36 1.68 8.16
CA ILE A 130 1.52 1.39 9.02
C ILE A 130 2.48 2.60 9.03
N PRO A 131 2.11 3.72 9.68
CA PRO A 131 2.95 4.91 9.74
C PRO A 131 4.09 4.77 10.76
N THR A 132 4.97 5.77 10.77
CA THR A 132 6.13 5.83 11.66
C THR A 132 6.17 7.16 12.41
N TRP A 133 6.74 7.20 13.62
CA TRP A 133 7.10 8.47 14.27
C TRP A 133 8.42 9.04 13.74
N HIS A 134 9.20 8.28 12.97
CA HIS A 134 10.47 8.72 12.41
C HIS A 134 10.29 9.94 11.49
N TYR A 135 9.30 9.89 10.60
CA TYR A 135 8.89 11.01 9.76
C TYR A 135 7.83 11.85 10.47
N GLY A 136 8.18 12.48 11.59
CA GLY A 136 7.24 13.23 12.44
C GLY A 136 6.48 14.40 11.77
N HIS A 137 6.75 14.69 10.50
CA HIS A 137 6.08 15.69 9.67
C HIS A 137 5.04 15.08 8.71
N GLU A 138 5.06 13.76 8.47
CA GLU A 138 4.04 13.08 7.67
C GLU A 138 2.83 12.79 8.55
N LEU A 139 1.73 13.48 8.26
CA LEU A 139 0.44 13.21 8.90
C LEU A 139 -0.06 11.84 8.46
N ALA A 140 -0.57 11.07 9.41
CA ALA A 140 -1.25 9.83 9.08
C ALA A 140 -2.55 10.17 8.34
N THR A 141 -2.86 9.42 7.29
CA THR A 141 -4.13 9.55 6.58
C THR A 141 -5.30 9.29 7.53
N PRO A 142 -6.34 10.12 7.50
CA PRO A 142 -7.53 9.92 8.32
C PRO A 142 -8.43 8.78 7.80
N PHE A 143 -8.21 8.30 6.56
CA PHE A 143 -9.04 7.27 5.93
C PHE A 143 -8.65 5.83 6.31
N ALA A 144 -7.49 5.61 6.94
CA ALA A 144 -7.12 4.27 7.39
C ALA A 144 -8.04 3.84 8.54
N THR A 145 -8.70 2.69 8.42
CA THR A 145 -9.61 2.22 9.48
C THR A 145 -8.85 1.66 10.68
N TYR A 146 -7.66 1.11 10.45
CA TYR A 146 -6.71 0.68 11.48
C TYR A 146 -5.33 1.30 11.23
N ILE A 147 -4.63 1.62 12.32
CA ILE A 147 -3.28 2.19 12.30
C ILE A 147 -2.35 1.38 13.21
N ALA A 148 -1.28 0.82 12.63
CA ALA A 148 -0.18 0.20 13.34
C ALA A 148 1.04 1.11 13.26
N LYS A 149 1.15 2.08 14.18
CA LYS A 149 2.22 3.08 14.16
C LYS A 149 3.44 2.57 14.92
N TYR A 150 4.65 2.76 14.39
CA TYR A 150 5.91 2.26 14.97
C TYR A 150 6.92 3.36 15.26
N PHE A 151 7.71 3.22 16.34
CA PHE A 151 8.86 4.08 16.61
C PHE A 151 10.08 3.65 15.80
N ALA A 152 10.36 2.34 15.76
CA ALA A 152 11.47 1.76 15.04
C ALA A 152 11.16 1.67 13.53
N ASN A 153 11.72 2.60 12.75
CA ASN A 153 11.47 2.64 11.30
C ASN A 153 11.87 1.35 10.59
N SER A 154 12.97 0.71 11.01
CA SER A 154 13.44 -0.55 10.40
C SER A 154 12.41 -1.67 10.49
N ILE A 155 11.74 -1.81 11.65
CA ILE A 155 10.69 -2.81 11.87
C ILE A 155 9.48 -2.48 11.00
N ARG A 156 9.14 -1.19 10.90
CA ARG A 156 8.03 -0.70 10.07
C ARG A 156 8.24 -0.99 8.58
N GLU A 157 9.38 -0.60 8.02
CA GLU A 157 9.66 -0.75 6.59
C GLU A 157 9.67 -2.22 6.18
N GLU A 158 10.42 -3.04 6.92
CA GLU A 158 10.55 -4.46 6.62
C GLU A 158 9.22 -5.20 6.84
N GLY A 159 8.54 -4.91 7.94
CA GLY A 159 7.28 -5.54 8.31
C GLY A 159 6.17 -5.27 7.30
N LEU A 160 6.00 -4.02 6.88
CA LEU A 160 4.94 -3.67 5.92
C LEU A 160 5.09 -4.43 4.58
N LEU A 161 6.31 -4.57 4.06
CA LEU A 161 6.56 -5.35 2.84
C LEU A 161 6.32 -6.85 3.07
N ALA A 162 6.80 -7.38 4.20
CA ALA A 162 6.65 -8.78 4.57
C ALA A 162 5.18 -9.24 4.73
N LEU A 163 4.30 -8.32 5.13
CA LEU A 163 2.87 -8.58 5.29
C LEU A 163 2.12 -8.65 3.95
N ALA A 164 2.59 -7.94 2.92
CA ALA A 164 1.91 -7.75 1.64
C ALA A 164 2.08 -8.94 0.68
N LYS A 165 1.85 -10.16 1.19
CA LYS A 165 2.06 -11.43 0.48
C LYS A 165 1.16 -11.62 -0.75
N GLY A 166 0.04 -10.91 -0.84
CA GLY A 166 -0.86 -10.89 -2.01
C GLY A 166 -0.35 -10.05 -3.17
N GLY A 167 0.65 -9.21 -2.94
CA GLY A 167 1.27 -8.36 -3.96
C GLY A 167 1.50 -6.95 -3.47
N ILE A 168 2.48 -6.29 -4.10
CA ILE A 168 2.82 -4.89 -3.88
C ILE A 168 2.67 -4.15 -5.21
N ILE A 169 1.90 -3.06 -5.16
CA ILE A 169 1.68 -2.16 -6.29
C ILE A 169 2.53 -0.90 -6.05
N TYR A 170 3.33 -0.51 -7.04
CA TYR A 170 4.20 0.65 -7.00
C TYR A 170 3.68 1.74 -7.93
N SER A 171 3.13 2.82 -7.38
CA SER A 171 2.90 4.06 -8.14
C SER A 171 4.20 4.87 -8.24
N PRO A 172 4.32 5.82 -9.18
CA PRO A 172 5.46 6.73 -9.25
C PRO A 172 5.82 7.35 -7.89
N GLY A 173 7.11 7.35 -7.58
CA GLY A 173 7.63 7.74 -6.28
C GLY A 173 9.12 8.04 -6.30
N SER A 174 9.65 8.49 -5.16
CA SER A 174 11.03 8.96 -5.02
C SER A 174 11.91 7.94 -4.27
N ALA A 175 12.84 8.41 -3.44
CA ALA A 175 13.83 7.56 -2.77
C ALA A 175 13.20 6.47 -1.87
N GLY A 176 12.11 6.78 -1.17
CA GLY A 176 11.40 5.80 -0.33
C GLY A 176 10.85 4.64 -1.16
N THR A 177 10.10 4.95 -2.22
CA THR A 177 9.55 3.93 -3.15
C THR A 177 10.65 3.11 -3.82
N MET A 178 11.77 3.73 -4.17
CA MET A 178 12.93 2.99 -4.69
C MET A 178 13.50 2.00 -3.66
N GLN A 179 13.62 2.42 -2.40
CA GLN A 179 14.06 1.55 -1.32
C GLN A 179 13.10 0.35 -1.15
N GLU A 180 11.79 0.61 -1.12
CA GLU A 180 10.75 -0.41 -0.98
C GLU A 180 10.79 -1.43 -2.13
N ILE A 181 10.98 -0.99 -3.38
CA ILE A 181 11.11 -1.86 -4.56
C ILE A 181 12.28 -2.83 -4.39
N PHE A 182 13.47 -2.34 -4.02
CA PHE A 182 14.65 -3.20 -3.92
C PHE A 182 14.65 -4.08 -2.66
N GLN A 183 13.99 -3.65 -1.58
CA GLN A 183 13.77 -4.48 -0.40
C GLN A 183 12.85 -5.64 -0.72
N ASP A 184 11.69 -5.39 -1.32
CA ASP A 184 10.74 -6.44 -1.73
C ASP A 184 11.37 -7.38 -2.78
N LEU A 185 12.13 -6.83 -3.73
CA LEU A 185 12.87 -7.65 -4.70
C LEU A 185 13.80 -8.66 -4.03
N ALA A 186 14.54 -8.24 -3.01
CA ALA A 186 15.42 -9.13 -2.26
C ALA A 186 14.61 -10.18 -1.48
N GLN A 187 13.52 -9.78 -0.83
CA GLN A 187 12.62 -10.71 -0.13
C GLN A 187 12.05 -11.77 -1.09
N ASN A 188 11.61 -11.35 -2.27
CA ASN A 188 11.07 -12.23 -3.31
C ASN A 188 12.11 -13.17 -3.90
N HIS A 189 13.34 -12.69 -4.12
CA HIS A 189 14.45 -13.51 -4.59
C HIS A 189 14.75 -14.68 -3.64
N TYR A 190 14.86 -14.38 -2.34
CA TYR A 190 15.19 -15.36 -1.31
C TYR A 190 13.98 -16.12 -0.78
N VAL A 191 12.76 -15.75 -1.18
CA VAL A 191 11.51 -16.33 -0.66
C VAL A 191 11.47 -16.23 0.87
N SER A 192 11.91 -15.09 1.41
CA SER A 192 12.16 -14.91 2.85
C SER A 192 10.92 -15.12 3.72
N TYR A 193 9.72 -14.97 3.15
CA TYR A 193 8.44 -15.12 3.84
C TYR A 193 7.55 -16.20 3.21
N GLU A 194 8.16 -17.32 2.80
CA GLU A 194 7.54 -18.55 2.28
C GLU A 194 6.95 -18.46 0.88
N MET A 195 6.81 -17.25 0.34
CA MET A 195 6.35 -17.01 -1.02
C MET A 195 6.93 -15.73 -1.59
N SER A 196 6.92 -15.66 -2.91
CA SER A 196 7.19 -14.42 -3.64
C SER A 196 5.87 -13.74 -3.98
N SER A 197 5.78 -12.46 -3.65
CA SER A 197 4.65 -11.58 -3.91
C SER A 197 4.71 -11.01 -5.34
N PRO A 198 3.56 -10.78 -6.00
CA PRO A 198 3.49 -9.96 -7.20
C PRO A 198 4.07 -8.56 -7.02
N MET A 199 4.94 -8.14 -7.92
CA MET A 199 5.46 -6.78 -8.04
C MET A 199 4.84 -6.08 -9.25
N ILE A 200 3.95 -5.11 -8.99
CA ILE A 200 3.10 -4.49 -10.03
C ILE A 200 3.44 -3.01 -10.12
N PHE A 201 3.94 -2.56 -11.27
CA PHE A 201 4.33 -1.17 -11.49
C PHE A 201 3.23 -0.42 -12.25
N LEU A 202 2.73 0.68 -11.69
CA LEU A 202 1.78 1.59 -12.36
C LEU A 202 2.52 2.72 -13.06
N ASP A 203 2.08 3.09 -14.27
CA ASP A 203 2.74 4.02 -15.19
C ASP A 203 3.92 3.39 -15.92
N LYS A 204 3.64 2.81 -17.09
CA LYS A 204 4.65 2.14 -17.93
C LYS A 204 5.79 3.10 -18.25
N ARG A 205 5.47 4.30 -18.73
CA ARG A 205 6.49 5.27 -19.17
C ARG A 205 7.41 5.67 -18.02
N TYR A 206 6.86 5.92 -16.83
CA TYR A 206 7.66 6.28 -15.66
C TYR A 206 8.67 5.18 -15.33
N TRP A 207 8.23 3.93 -15.27
CA TRP A 207 9.08 2.80 -14.83
C TRP A 207 9.95 2.16 -15.91
N THR A 208 9.71 2.47 -17.19
CA THR A 208 10.52 1.94 -18.31
C THR A 208 11.42 2.97 -18.98
N GLU A 209 11.05 4.25 -18.98
CA GLU A 209 11.79 5.31 -19.69
C GLU A 209 12.39 6.34 -18.73
N GLU A 210 11.58 6.95 -17.86
CA GLU A 210 12.02 8.06 -17.01
C GLU A 210 12.89 7.59 -15.84
N ARG A 211 12.46 6.49 -15.22
CA ARG A 211 13.12 5.77 -14.13
C ARG A 211 13.13 4.29 -14.50
N PRO A 212 14.08 3.81 -15.33
CA PRO A 212 14.06 2.48 -15.94
C PRO A 212 14.40 1.35 -14.95
N VAL A 213 13.65 1.28 -13.85
CA VAL A 213 13.75 0.22 -12.83
C VAL A 213 13.17 -1.07 -13.38
N TYR A 214 11.99 -1.01 -14.00
CA TYR A 214 11.34 -2.21 -14.50
C TYR A 214 12.19 -2.97 -15.55
N PRO A 215 12.78 -2.33 -16.58
CA PRO A 215 13.68 -2.99 -17.51
C PRO A 215 14.89 -3.65 -16.83
N LEU A 216 15.49 -2.99 -15.82
CA LEU A 216 16.60 -3.55 -15.05
C LEU A 216 16.18 -4.83 -14.32
N LEU A 217 15.06 -4.80 -13.59
CA LEU A 217 14.57 -5.96 -12.86
C LEU A 217 14.18 -7.10 -13.82
N LYS A 218 13.57 -6.77 -14.95
CA LYS A 218 13.18 -7.73 -15.98
C LYS A 218 14.39 -8.42 -16.60
N ASP A 219 15.43 -7.67 -16.98
CA ASP A 219 16.68 -8.23 -17.50
C ASP A 219 17.37 -9.16 -16.48
N MET A 220 17.43 -8.73 -15.22
CA MET A 220 18.02 -9.54 -14.15
C MET A 220 17.21 -10.83 -13.88
N SER A 221 15.87 -10.77 -13.97
CA SER A 221 15.01 -11.94 -13.88
C SER A 221 15.19 -12.88 -15.08
N ASP A 222 15.20 -12.34 -16.31
CA ASP A 222 15.32 -13.13 -17.54
C ASP A 222 16.69 -13.77 -17.71
N SER A 223 17.74 -13.10 -17.23
CA SER A 223 19.11 -13.64 -17.19
C SER A 223 19.35 -14.65 -16.05
N GLY A 224 18.34 -14.93 -15.22
CA GLY A 224 18.42 -15.86 -14.10
C GLY A 224 19.23 -15.36 -12.91
N LYS A 225 19.59 -14.06 -12.87
CA LYS A 225 20.25 -13.44 -11.70
C LYS A 225 19.28 -13.21 -10.55
N LEU A 226 18.00 -12.99 -10.87
CA LEU A 226 16.92 -12.92 -9.91
C LEU A 226 15.95 -14.09 -10.13
N ASN A 227 15.76 -14.91 -9.08
CA ASN A 227 14.85 -16.04 -9.10
C ASN A 227 13.51 -15.67 -8.45
N ASN A 228 12.45 -16.39 -8.79
CA ASN A 228 11.12 -16.27 -8.16
C ASN A 228 10.46 -14.88 -8.26
N ILE A 229 10.88 -14.04 -9.21
CA ILE A 229 10.30 -12.69 -9.34
C ILE A 229 9.05 -12.72 -10.22
N LEU A 230 7.94 -12.18 -9.70
CA LEU A 230 6.68 -12.02 -10.41
C LEU A 230 6.50 -10.54 -10.77
N LEU A 231 6.93 -10.15 -11.97
CA LEU A 231 6.91 -8.74 -12.42
C LEU A 231 5.79 -8.47 -13.42
N THR A 232 5.12 -7.33 -13.28
CA THR A 232 4.29 -6.74 -14.32
C THR A 232 4.33 -5.22 -14.27
N VAL A 233 4.08 -4.56 -15.40
CA VAL A 233 3.94 -3.10 -15.51
C VAL A 233 2.70 -2.79 -16.33
N THR A 234 1.86 -1.87 -15.84
CA THR A 234 0.56 -1.56 -16.44
C THR A 234 0.20 -0.08 -16.32
N ASP A 235 -0.69 0.37 -17.19
CA ASP A 235 -1.32 1.70 -17.13
C ASP A 235 -2.78 1.62 -16.66
N THR A 236 -3.33 0.42 -16.46
CA THR A 236 -4.77 0.21 -16.20
C THR A 236 -5.01 -0.54 -14.90
N ASN A 237 -6.12 -0.22 -14.23
CA ASN A 237 -6.49 -0.89 -13.00
C ASN A 237 -6.95 -2.32 -13.27
N GLU A 238 -7.58 -2.56 -14.42
CA GLU A 238 -8.10 -3.86 -14.83
C GLU A 238 -6.99 -4.90 -14.96
N GLU A 239 -5.88 -4.55 -15.61
CA GLU A 239 -4.70 -5.42 -15.74
C GLU A 239 -4.05 -5.68 -14.36
N ALA A 240 -3.91 -4.66 -13.51
CA ALA A 240 -3.36 -4.82 -12.16
C ALA A 240 -4.22 -5.77 -11.30
N ILE A 241 -5.54 -5.57 -11.31
CA ILE A 241 -6.50 -6.40 -10.57
C ILE A 241 -6.47 -7.83 -11.08
N GLU A 242 -6.49 -8.05 -12.39
CA GLU A 242 -6.49 -9.41 -12.94
C GLU A 242 -5.20 -10.16 -12.62
N TYR A 243 -4.06 -9.48 -12.60
CA TYR A 243 -2.78 -10.08 -12.19
C TYR A 243 -2.83 -10.54 -10.72
N ILE A 244 -3.29 -9.69 -9.81
CA ILE A 244 -3.48 -10.03 -8.39
C ILE A 244 -4.45 -11.21 -8.24
N ARG A 245 -5.61 -11.15 -8.91
CA ARG A 245 -6.62 -12.22 -8.82
C ARG A 245 -6.14 -13.54 -9.38
N THR A 246 -5.34 -13.53 -10.43
CA THR A 246 -4.76 -14.75 -11.01
C THR A 246 -3.75 -15.37 -10.04
N PHE A 247 -2.90 -14.54 -9.42
CA PHE A 247 -1.99 -14.98 -8.37
C PHE A 247 -2.76 -15.60 -7.19
N THR A 248 -3.75 -14.88 -6.64
CA THR A 248 -4.56 -15.37 -5.52
C THR A 248 -5.24 -16.70 -5.84
N ARG A 249 -5.89 -16.84 -7.00
CA ARG A 249 -6.55 -18.08 -7.43
C ARG A 249 -5.58 -19.26 -7.52
N THR A 250 -4.39 -19.03 -8.09
CA THR A 250 -3.34 -20.06 -8.20
C THR A 250 -2.90 -20.55 -6.82
N ARG A 251 -2.80 -19.64 -5.86
CA ARG A 251 -2.36 -19.95 -4.49
C ARG A 251 -3.44 -20.67 -3.68
N GLU A 252 -4.70 -20.27 -3.82
CA GLU A 252 -5.84 -20.95 -3.20
C GLU A 252 -5.98 -22.39 -3.74
N GLN A 253 -5.87 -22.59 -5.05
CA GLN A 253 -5.92 -23.93 -5.67
C GLN A 253 -4.72 -24.81 -5.30
N GLY A 254 -3.54 -24.23 -5.11
CA GLY A 254 -2.34 -24.96 -4.69
C GLY A 254 -2.36 -25.40 -3.22
N GLN A 255 -3.19 -24.78 -2.38
CA GLN A 255 -3.37 -25.15 -0.96
C GLN A 255 -4.43 -26.26 -0.77
N GLU A 256 -5.34 -26.47 -1.71
CA GLU A 256 -6.35 -27.55 -1.67
C GLU A 256 -5.79 -28.92 -2.12
N GLY A 257 -4.54 -28.97 -2.59
CA GLY A 257 -3.89 -30.16 -3.15
C GLY A 257 -2.85 -30.85 -2.27
N VAL A 258 -2.76 -30.54 -0.97
CA VAL A 258 -1.85 -31.16 0.01
C VAL A 258 -2.62 -31.80 1.15
#